data_AF-A0A4Q5YR94-F1
#
_entry.id   AF-A0A4Q5YR94-F1
#
_cell.length_a   1.000
_cell.length_b   1.000
_cell.length_c   1.000
_cell.angle_alpha   90.00
_cell.angle_beta   90.00
_cell.angle_gamma   90.00
#
_symmetry.space_group_name_H-M   'P 1'
#
loop_
_entity.id
_entity.type
_entity.pdbx_description
1 polymer ?
#
loop_
_entity_poly.entity_id
_entity_poly.type
_entity_poly.pdbx_seq_one_letter_code
_entity_poly.pdbx_strand_id
1 'polypeptide(L)' 'MSNNSVSLHRVIKASPEKVWRAFTEGPALASWMPPYGFIGTVHDM' A
#
# COMPACT_ATOMS: atom_id res chain seq x y z
N MET A 1 15.24 -24.65 -1.64
CA MET A 1 14.70 -23.31 -1.91
C MET A 1 14.60 -22.56 -0.59
N SER A 2 15.35 -21.48 -0.39
CA SER A 2 15.29 -20.70 0.84
C SER A 2 13.94 -19.97 0.93
N ASN A 3 13.30 -20.05 2.09
CA ASN A 3 11.96 -19.53 2.36
C ASN A 3 12.04 -18.01 2.59
N ASN A 4 12.23 -17.24 1.52
CA ASN A 4 12.47 -15.79 1.57
C ASN A 4 11.18 -15.02 1.87
N SER A 5 10.67 -15.17 3.09
CA SER A 5 9.52 -14.42 3.60
C SER A 5 9.97 -13.13 4.26
N VAL A 6 9.21 -12.06 4.06
CA VAL A 6 9.41 -10.77 4.73
C VAL A 6 8.12 -10.42 5.45
N SER A 7 8.21 -10.20 6.76
CA SER A 7 7.10 -9.76 7.61
C SER A 7 7.30 -8.30 8.01
N LEU A 8 6.32 -7.46 7.71
CA LEU A 8 6.35 -6.03 8.02
C LEU A 8 5.26 -5.71 9.05
N HIS A 9 5.67 -5.48 10.30
CA HIS A 9 4.79 -4.90 11.32
C HIS A 9 5.01 -3.38 11.35
N ARG A 10 3.93 -2.61 11.27
CA ARG A 10 3.94 -1.14 11.26
C ARG A 10 2.81 -0.61 12.14
N VAL A 11 3.13 0.41 12.93
CA VAL A 11 2.14 1.16 13.73
C VAL A 11 1.89 2.47 13.01
N ILE A 12 0.65 2.70 12.60
CA ILE A 12 0.25 3.88 11.83
C ILE A 12 -0.69 4.71 12.71
N LYS A 13 -0.36 5.98 12.93
CA LYS A 13 -1.23 6.92 13.66
C LYS A 13 -2.35 7.44 12.73
N ALA A 14 -3.37 6.61 12.52
CA ALA A 14 -4.56 6.92 11.73
C ALA A 14 -5.76 6.10 12.24
N SER A 15 -6.98 6.49 11.86
CA SER A 15 -8.15 5.64 12.11
C SER A 15 -8.10 4.38 11.23
N PRO A 16 -8.69 3.27 11.67
CA PRO A 16 -8.74 2.03 10.88
C PRO A 16 -9.35 2.23 9.49
N GLU A 17 -10.37 3.07 9.37
CA GLU A 17 -11.07 3.35 8.10
C GLU A 17 -10.15 4.06 7.11
N LYS A 18 -9.31 4.99 7.60
CA LYS A 18 -8.34 5.68 6.74
C LYS A 18 -7.27 4.72 6.25
N VAL A 19 -6.80 3.80 7.10
CA VAL A 19 -5.86 2.75 6.69
C VAL A 19 -6.51 1.85 5.66
N TRP A 20 -7.73 1.37 5.91
CA TRP A 20 -8.48 0.54 4.97
C TRP A 20 -8.58 1.17 3.58
N ARG A 21 -9.01 2.44 3.52
CA ARG A 21 -9.11 3.20 2.28
C ARG A 21 -7.76 3.34 1.56
N ALA A 22 -6.67 3.53 2.30
CA ALA A 22 -5.33 3.60 1.72
C ALA A 22 -4.93 2.34 0.95
N PHE A 23 -5.48 1.17 1.30
CA PHE A 23 -5.19 -0.11 0.63
C PHE A 23 -6.29 -0.58 -0.34
N THR A 24 -7.43 0.12 -0.43
CA THR A 24 -8.58 -0.33 -1.24
C THR A 24 -9.06 0.70 -2.26
N GLU A 25 -8.82 1.99 -2.04
CA GLU A 25 -9.19 3.04 -2.99
C GLU A 25 -8.06 3.26 -4.01
N GLY A 26 -8.38 3.17 -5.31
CA GLY A 26 -7.40 3.30 -6.38
C GLY A 26 -6.53 4.58 -6.31
N PRO A 27 -7.13 5.79 -6.16
CA PRO A 27 -6.35 7.02 -6.02
C PRO A 27 -5.44 7.02 -4.78
N ALA A 28 -5.88 6.41 -3.68
CA ALA A 28 -5.08 6.31 -2.48
C ALA A 28 -3.88 5.37 -2.72
N LEU A 29 -4.10 4.19 -3.29
CA LEU A 29 -3.05 3.25 -3.66
C LEU A 29 -1.97 3.90 -4.53
N ALA A 30 -2.37 4.60 -5.60
CA ALA A 30 -1.45 5.29 -6.50
C ALA A 30 -0.62 6.39 -5.81
N SER A 31 -1.12 6.97 -4.71
CA SER A 31 -0.48 8.08 -4.01
C SER A 31 0.64 7.68 -3.05
N TRP A 32 0.60 6.46 -2.48
CA TRP A 32 1.54 6.06 -1.42
C TRP A 32 2.23 4.71 -1.64
N MET A 33 1.65 3.81 -2.43
CA MET A 33 2.21 2.48 -2.65
C MET A 33 3.39 2.42 -3.64
N PRO A 34 3.47 3.28 -4.68
CA PRO A 34 4.65 3.32 -5.55
C PRO A 34 5.93 3.61 -4.75
N PRO A 35 7.05 2.95 -5.08
CA PRO A 35 8.34 3.26 -4.49
C PRO A 35 8.75 4.71 -4.77
N TYR A 36 9.59 5.27 -3.90
CA TYR A 36 10.14 6.60 -4.09
C TYR A 36 10.79 6.76 -5.48
N GLY A 37 10.44 7.84 -6.19
CA GLY A 37 10.92 8.12 -7.55
C GLY A 37 10.07 7.51 -8.66
N PHE A 38 8.99 6.81 -8.34
CA PHE A 38 8.06 6.21 -9.31
C PHE A 38 6.64 6.76 -9.15
N ILE A 39 5.86 6.67 -10.23
CA ILE A 39 4.42 6.91 -10.25
C ILE A 39 3.68 5.61 -10.52
N GLY A 40 2.44 5.50 -10.03
CA GLY A 40 1.58 4.34 -10.25
C GLY A 40 0.25 4.74 -10.88
N THR A 41 -0.26 3.87 -11.76
CA THR A 41 -1.64 3.95 -12.27
C THR A 41 -2.35 2.67 -11.86
N VAL A 42 -3.55 2.79 -11.29
CA VAL A 42 -4.38 1.65 -10.94
C VAL A 42 -5.22 1.28 -12.16
N HIS A 43 -5.15 0.02 -12.57
CA HIS A 43 -5.95 -0.56 -13.65
C HIS A 43 -7.09 -1.38 -13.05
N ASP A 44 -8.23 -1.42 -13.73
CA ASP A 44 -9.38 -2.26 -13.39
C ASP A 44 -9.68 -3.19 -14.59
N MET A 45 -10.43 -4.28 -14.35
CA MET A 45 -10.82 -5.26 -15.39
C MET A 45 -12.19 -4.96 -15.99
#